data_AF-V6JFX9-F1
#
_entry.id   AF-V6JFX9-F1
#
_cell.length_a   1.000
_cell.length_b   1.000
_cell.length_c   1.000
_cell.angle_alpha   90.00
_cell.angle_beta   90.00
_cell.angle_gamma   90.00
#
_symmetry.space_group_name_H-M   'P 1'
#
loop_
_entity.id
_entity.type
_entity.pdbx_description
1 polymer ?
#
loop_
_entity_poly.entity_id
_entity_poly.type
_entity_poly.pdbx_seq_one_letter_code
_entity_poly.pdbx_strand_id
1 'polypeptide(L)'
;MERDRQTQGMDGGVPLGTQEERLRQLAAIRRRATRVAVALVREPFSASTHEQMRAFVAEDADEALALAQELVALPEDVLRGWMDRLCRDGRRGEDPRRSGTAGGWVAGGEGAAG
;
A
#
# COMPACT_ATOMS: atom_id res chain seq x y z
N MET A 1 19.65 -24.58 45.68
CA MET A 1 19.26 -23.17 45.87
C MET A 1 19.64 -22.48 44.56
N GLU A 2 18.67 -22.46 43.64
CA GLU A 2 18.01 -21.25 43.10
C GLU A 2 18.77 -20.79 41.84
N ARG A 3 18.37 -21.12 40.60
CA ARG A 3 17.15 -20.70 39.86
C ARG A 3 16.88 -19.20 39.88
N ASP A 4 17.82 -18.40 39.41
CA ASP A 4 17.50 -17.08 38.87
C ASP A 4 17.44 -17.13 37.35
N ARG A 5 16.27 -17.60 36.88
CA ARG A 5 15.75 -17.23 35.57
C ARG A 5 15.37 -15.75 35.63
N GLN A 6 16.33 -14.87 35.34
CA GLN A 6 16.01 -13.49 34.98
C GLN A 6 15.39 -13.48 33.57
N THR A 7 14.12 -13.85 33.51
CA THR A 7 13.19 -13.37 32.48
C THR A 7 12.86 -11.93 32.82
N GLN A 8 13.55 -10.98 32.19
CA GLN A 8 13.19 -9.57 32.32
C GLN A 8 13.08 -8.94 30.92
N GLY A 9 11.84 -8.95 30.42
CA GLY A 9 11.29 -7.94 29.52
C GLY A 9 11.99 -7.73 28.19
N MET A 10 11.89 -8.69 27.27
CA MET A 10 11.80 -8.33 25.85
C MET A 10 10.42 -7.71 25.62
N ASP A 11 10.30 -6.42 25.92
CA ASP A 11 9.28 -5.58 25.31
C ASP A 11 9.61 -5.51 23.82
N GLY A 12 9.20 -6.55 23.09
CA GLY A 12 9.39 -6.73 21.64
C GLY A 12 8.51 -5.78 20.83
N GLY A 13 8.31 -4.56 21.32
CA GLY A 13 7.69 -3.48 20.58
C GLY A 13 8.64 -3.04 19.47
N VAL A 14 8.50 -3.66 18.30
CA VAL A 14 9.07 -3.11 17.06
C VAL A 14 8.65 -1.63 16.99
N PRO A 15 9.60 -0.68 16.89
CA PRO A 15 9.25 0.74 16.88
C PRO A 15 8.19 1.00 15.80
N LEU A 16 7.05 1.58 16.19
CA LEU A 16 5.93 1.84 15.26
C LEU A 16 6.36 2.61 14.01
N GLY A 17 7.43 3.43 14.10
CA GLY A 17 8.03 4.13 12.96
C GLY A 17 8.68 3.21 11.92
N THR A 18 9.27 2.09 12.30
CA THR A 18 9.84 1.12 11.34
C THR A 18 8.75 0.29 10.69
N GLN A 19 7.67 0.00 11.42
CA GLN A 19 6.56 -0.81 10.91
C GLN A 19 5.69 -0.05 9.90
N GLU A 20 5.36 1.21 10.18
CA GLU A 20 4.60 2.05 9.26
C GLU A 20 5.38 2.33 7.97
N GLU A 21 6.70 2.54 8.08
CA GLU A 21 7.57 2.72 6.93
C GLU A 21 7.65 1.45 6.05
N ARG A 22 7.77 0.27 6.67
CA ARG A 22 7.68 -1.02 5.97
C ARG A 22 6.37 -1.20 5.21
N LEU A 23 5.24 -0.80 5.81
CA LEU A 23 3.94 -0.84 5.14
C LEU A 23 3.85 0.13 3.96
N ARG A 24 4.41 1.34 4.09
CA ARG A 24 4.46 2.32 2.98
C ARG A 24 5.33 1.81 1.85
N GLN A 25 6.48 1.23 2.17
CA GLN A 25 7.38 0.62 1.20
C GLN A 25 6.70 -0.53 0.46
N LEU A 26 6.05 -1.45 1.18
CA LEU A 26 5.28 -2.53 0.55
C LEU A 26 4.15 -1.99 -0.34
N ALA A 27 3.45 -0.93 0.08
CA ALA A 27 2.44 -0.29 -0.74
C ALA A 27 3.01 0.33 -2.02
N ALA A 28 4.21 0.92 -1.96
CA ALA A 28 4.91 1.47 -3.12
C ALA A 28 5.34 0.37 -4.09
N ILE A 29 5.93 -0.71 -3.59
CA ILE A 29 6.33 -1.89 -4.37
C ILE A 29 5.10 -2.51 -5.04
N ARG A 30 3.99 -2.67 -4.32
CA ARG A 30 2.72 -3.19 -4.89
C ARG A 30 2.23 -2.34 -6.05
N ARG A 31 2.27 -1.00 -5.94
CA ARG A 31 1.87 -0.10 -7.05
C ARG A 31 2.80 -0.26 -8.26
N ARG A 32 4.10 -0.47 -8.04
CA ARG A 32 5.05 -0.74 -9.13
C ARG A 32 4.76 -2.09 -9.79
N ALA A 33 4.52 -3.15 -9.01
CA ALA A 33 4.10 -4.46 -9.51
C ALA A 33 2.83 -4.37 -10.37
N THR A 34 1.82 -3.62 -9.94
CA THR A 34 0.59 -3.40 -10.72
C THR A 34 0.88 -2.70 -12.05
N ARG A 35 1.76 -1.70 -12.09
CA ARG A 35 2.15 -1.04 -13.35
C ARG A 35 2.82 -2.01 -14.32
N VAL A 36 3.73 -2.85 -13.84
CA VAL A 36 4.37 -3.90 -14.65
C VAL A 36 3.33 -4.89 -15.18
N ALA A 37 2.41 -5.35 -14.33
CA ALA A 37 1.33 -6.25 -14.75
C ALA A 37 0.44 -5.63 -15.84
N VAL A 38 0.07 -4.36 -15.69
CA VAL A 38 -0.69 -3.63 -16.73
C VAL A 38 0.11 -3.52 -18.03
N ALA A 39 1.41 -3.24 -17.96
CA ALA A 39 2.27 -3.17 -19.14
C ALA A 39 2.37 -4.54 -19.85
N LEU A 40 2.51 -5.63 -19.11
CA LEU A 40 2.51 -7.00 -19.66
C LEU A 40 1.21 -7.36 -20.36
N VAL A 41 0.06 -6.87 -19.87
CA VAL A 41 -1.24 -7.11 -20.51
C VAL A 41 -1.40 -6.26 -21.78
N ARG A 42 -0.94 -5.01 -21.75
CA ARG A 42 -1.14 -4.07 -22.87
C ARG A 42 -0.12 -4.26 -24.00
N GLU A 43 1.13 -4.48 -23.65
CA GLU A 43 2.28 -4.52 -24.57
C GLU A 43 3.26 -5.64 -24.16
N PRO A 44 2.84 -6.92 -24.23
CA PRO A 44 3.59 -8.05 -23.67
C PRO A 44 4.99 -8.23 -24.26
N PHE A 45 5.19 -7.90 -25.54
CA PHE A 45 6.45 -8.15 -26.26
C PHE A 45 7.29 -6.89 -26.44
N SER A 46 6.91 -5.75 -25.86
CA SER A 46 7.71 -4.54 -25.98
C SER A 46 8.98 -4.64 -25.13
N ALA A 47 10.08 -4.13 -25.68
CA ALA A 47 11.38 -4.13 -24.99
C ALA A 47 11.31 -3.34 -23.67
N SER A 48 10.54 -2.26 -23.63
CA SER A 48 10.33 -1.43 -22.43
C SER A 48 9.54 -2.17 -21.35
N THR A 49 8.55 -2.99 -21.69
CA THR A 49 7.83 -3.83 -20.73
C THR A 49 8.77 -4.89 -20.14
N HIS A 50 9.57 -5.54 -20.98
CA HIS A 50 10.55 -6.54 -20.52
C HIS A 50 11.65 -5.93 -19.64
N GLU A 51 12.05 -4.68 -19.90
CA GLU A 51 13.01 -3.95 -19.05
C GLU A 51 12.39 -3.60 -17.69
N GLN A 52 11.16 -3.07 -17.68
CA GLN A 52 10.42 -2.81 -16.44
C GLN A 52 10.22 -4.07 -15.59
N MET A 53 9.90 -5.19 -16.23
CA MET A 53 9.78 -6.49 -15.55
C MET A 53 11.11 -6.94 -14.96
N ARG A 54 12.21 -6.84 -15.71
CA ARG A 54 13.55 -7.18 -15.21
C ARG A 54 13.97 -6.30 -14.04
N ALA A 55 13.75 -4.99 -14.13
CA ALA A 55 14.05 -4.06 -13.05
C ALA A 55 13.24 -4.40 -11.79
N PHE A 56 11.93 -4.64 -11.93
CA PHE A 56 11.09 -5.02 -10.80
C PHE A 56 11.55 -6.33 -10.14
N VAL A 57 11.89 -7.36 -10.93
CA VAL A 57 12.39 -8.62 -10.39
C VAL A 57 13.73 -8.46 -9.68
N ALA A 58 14.63 -7.63 -10.22
CA ALA A 58 15.96 -7.44 -9.66
C ALA A 58 15.97 -6.54 -8.41
N GLU A 59 15.09 -5.54 -8.34
CA GLU A 59 15.14 -4.50 -7.31
C GLU A 59 14.07 -4.66 -6.22
N ASP A 60 12.87 -5.12 -6.58
CA ASP A 60 11.69 -5.01 -5.71
C ASP A 60 11.15 -6.37 -5.24
N ALA A 61 11.32 -7.44 -6.01
CA ALA A 61 10.61 -8.71 -5.78
C ALA A 61 10.98 -9.40 -4.46
N ASP A 62 12.29 -9.48 -4.15
CA ASP A 62 12.77 -10.14 -2.93
C ASP A 62 12.37 -9.36 -1.68
N GLU A 63 12.47 -8.03 -1.74
CA GLU A 63 12.05 -7.16 -0.65
C GLU A 63 10.53 -7.23 -0.42
N ALA A 64 9.74 -7.25 -1.50
CA ALA A 64 8.29 -7.45 -1.41
C ALA A 64 7.94 -8.76 -0.69
N LEU A 65 8.66 -9.84 -1.03
CA LEU A 65 8.44 -11.16 -0.45
C LEU A 65 8.80 -11.17 1.04
N ALA A 66 9.93 -10.60 1.41
CA ALA A 66 10.36 -10.50 2.81
C ALA A 66 9.34 -9.70 3.64
N LEU A 67 8.94 -8.52 3.17
CA LEU A 67 7.95 -7.67 3.85
C LEU A 67 6.58 -8.36 3.96
N ALA A 68 6.15 -9.08 2.92
CA ALA A 68 4.89 -9.82 2.96
C ALA A 68 4.93 -10.98 3.97
N GLN A 69 6.03 -11.72 4.03
CA GLN A 69 6.21 -12.81 4.99
C GLN A 69 6.22 -12.29 6.44
N GLU A 70 6.89 -11.17 6.68
CA GLU A 70 6.88 -10.51 7.99
C GLU A 70 5.45 -10.13 8.41
N LEU A 71 4.64 -9.58 7.49
CA LEU A 71 3.26 -9.22 7.80
C LEU A 71 2.37 -10.45 8.09
N VAL A 72 2.55 -11.53 7.32
CA VAL A 72 1.79 -12.77 7.53
C VAL A 72 2.18 -13.45 8.84
N ALA A 73 3.42 -13.25 9.30
CA ALA A 73 3.90 -13.78 10.59
C ALA A 73 3.35 -13.00 11.80
N LEU A 74 2.72 -11.85 11.60
CA LEU A 74 2.15 -11.07 12.71
C LEU A 74 0.92 -11.76 13.30
N PRO A 75 0.71 -11.65 14.63
CA PRO A 75 -0.52 -12.07 15.27
C PRO A 75 -1.75 -11.39 14.67
N GLU A 76 -2.85 -12.15 14.54
CA GLU A 76 -4.09 -11.66 13.91
C GLU A 76 -4.68 -10.45 14.63
N ASP A 77 -4.58 -10.40 15.95
CA ASP A 77 -5.06 -9.28 16.79
C ASP A 77 -4.29 -7.99 16.50
N VAL A 78 -2.99 -8.09 16.22
CA VAL A 78 -2.15 -6.96 15.80
C VAL A 78 -2.58 -6.45 14.43
N LEU A 79 -2.77 -7.35 13.46
CA LEU A 79 -3.25 -7.00 12.11
C LEU A 79 -4.65 -6.35 12.16
N ARG A 80 -5.56 -6.88 12.98
CA ARG A 80 -6.91 -6.34 13.16
C ARG A 80 -6.88 -4.96 13.79
N GLY A 81 -6.07 -4.77 14.83
CA GLY A 81 -5.87 -3.46 15.46
C GLY A 81 -5.35 -2.40 14.47
N TRP A 82 -4.53 -2.80 13.50
CA TRP A 82 -4.06 -1.91 12.44
C TRP A 82 -5.12 -1.59 11.40
N MET A 83 -5.90 -2.59 10.96
CA MET A 83 -7.05 -2.36 10.08
C MET A 83 -8.02 -1.35 10.71
N ASP A 84 -8.33 -1.51 12.00
CA ASP A 84 -9.20 -0.59 12.73
C ASP A 84 -8.61 0.82 12.84
N ARG A 85 -7.29 0.94 13.02
CA ARG A 85 -6.60 2.24 12.99
C ARG A 85 -6.68 2.88 11.61
N LEU A 86 -6.32 2.17 10.55
CA LEU A 86 -6.36 2.68 9.17
C LEU A 86 -7.77 3.07 8.74
N CYS A 87 -8.80 2.30 9.10
CA CYS A 87 -10.20 2.64 8.85
C CYS A 87 -10.69 3.86 9.65
N ARG A 88 -10.08 4.15 10.81
CA ARG A 88 -10.37 5.39 11.55
C ARG A 88 -9.64 6.58 10.97
N ASP A 89 -8.38 6.43 10.60
CA ASP A 89 -7.55 7.51 10.06
C ASP A 89 -7.98 7.89 8.63
N GLY A 90 -8.35 6.91 7.80
CA GLY A 90 -8.94 7.16 6.48
C GLY A 90 -10.26 7.94 6.53
N ARG A 91 -11.06 7.77 7.60
CA ARG A 91 -12.28 8.56 7.85
C ARG A 91 -12.01 9.95 8.41
N ARG A 92 -10.80 10.22 8.93
CA ARG A 92 -10.38 11.58 9.35
C ARG A 92 -9.67 12.37 8.26
N GLY A 93 -9.16 11.70 7.23
CA GLY A 93 -8.52 12.32 6.06
C GLY A 93 -9.48 12.76 4.94
N GLU A 94 -10.77 12.45 5.07
CA GLU A 94 -11.81 12.97 4.18
C GLU A 94 -12.14 14.40 4.59
N ASP A 95 -11.38 15.36 4.03
CA ASP A 95 -11.68 16.79 4.20
C ASP A 95 -13.11 17.06 3.70
N PRO A 96 -14.04 17.52 4.56
CA PRO A 96 -15.42 17.82 4.15
C PRO A 96 -15.49 18.95 3.11
N ARG A 97 -14.38 19.61 2.78
CA ARG A 97 -14.31 20.60 1.69
C ARG A 97 -14.07 19.98 0.30
N ARG A 98 -13.72 18.69 0.20
CA ARG A 98 -13.46 18.03 -1.09
C ARG A 98 -14.69 17.41 -1.75
N SER A 99 -15.85 17.42 -1.08
CA SER A 99 -17.15 17.06 -1.68
C SER A 99 -17.84 18.23 -2.41
N GLY A 100 -17.17 19.37 -2.54
CA GLY A 100 -17.70 20.61 -3.12
C GLY A 100 -17.38 20.84 -4.59
N THR A 101 -17.35 19.82 -5.45
CA THR A 101 -17.52 20.02 -6.90
C THR A 101 -18.37 18.90 -7.46
N ALA A 102 -19.66 18.96 -7.16
CA ALA A 102 -20.66 18.42 -8.07
C ALA A 102 -20.41 19.10 -9.43
N GLY A 103 -19.92 18.33 -10.39
CA GLY A 103 -19.87 18.75 -11.78
C GLY A 103 -21.26 19.21 -12.17
N GLY A 104 -21.40 20.52 -12.41
CA GLY A 104 -22.54 21.07 -13.10
C GLY A 104 -22.55 20.46 -14.49
N TRP A 105 -23.45 19.50 -14.69
CA TRP A 105 -23.82 19.02 -16.02
C TRP A 105 -24.43 20.20 -16.76
N VAL A 106 -23.65 20.84 -17.64
CA VAL A 106 -24.24 21.67 -18.71
C VAL A 106 -24.74 20.69 -19.76
N ALA A 107 -26.02 20.36 -19.67
CA ALA A 107 -26.77 19.64 -20.68
C ALA A 107 -27.60 20.64 -21.50
N GLY A 108 -27.53 20.53 -22.84
CA GLY A 108 -28.38 21.23 -23.82
C GLY A 108 -27.83 22.60 -24.22
N GLY A 109 -27.45 22.91 -25.46
CA GLY A 109 -27.84 22.32 -26.75
C GLY A 109 -29.13 22.97 -27.23
N GLU A 110 -29.05 24.01 -28.08
CA GLU A 110 -30.01 24.30 -29.14
C GLU A 110 -29.47 25.41 -30.06
N GLY A 111 -29.60 25.22 -31.37
CA GLY A 111 -29.25 26.21 -32.38
C GLY A 111 -30.45 27.07 -32.76
N ALA A 112 -30.16 28.26 -33.28
CA ALA A 112 -31.00 29.07 -34.16
C ALA A 112 -30.02 30.08 -34.81
N ALA A 113 -29.68 29.96 -36.09
CA ALA A 113 -30.43 30.43 -37.26
C ALA A 113 -30.60 31.96 -37.26
N GLY A 114 -30.04 32.63 -38.28
CA GLY A 114 -30.25 34.05 -38.58
C GLY A 114 -29.00 34.74 -39.09
#